data_AF-A0A2J7R1R6-F1
#
_entry.id   AF-A0A2J7R1R6-F1
#
_cell.length_a   1.000
_cell.length_b   1.000
_cell.length_c   1.000
_cell.angle_alpha   90.00
_cell.angle_beta   90.00
_cell.angle_gamma   90.00
#
_symmetry.space_group_name_H-M   'P 1'
#
loop_
_entity.id
_entity.type
_entity.pdbx_description
1 polymer ?
#
loop_
_entity_poly.entity_id
_entity_poly.type
_entity_poly.pdbx_seq_one_letter_code
_entity_poly.pdbx_strand_id
1 'polypeptide(L)'
;MSESCFLRCVNTFNNRELTEEEALCVTQCADKHVKVNKKVMEVYIEVQPQIAKKRMEEVAALQESLEKQNKSSEHSEGSETKKS
;
A
#
# COMPACT_ATOMS: atom_id res chain seq x y z
N MET A 1 -3.37 -18.31 -2.08
CA MET A 1 -2.31 -19.34 -1.91
C MET A 1 -2.51 -20.52 -2.85
N SER A 2 -3.61 -21.27 -2.71
CA SER A 2 -3.91 -22.46 -3.52
C SER A 2 -3.86 -22.18 -5.02
N GLU A 3 -4.62 -21.20 -5.50
CA GLU A 3 -4.64 -20.78 -6.91
C GLU A 3 -3.24 -20.43 -7.42
N SER A 4 -2.50 -19.60 -6.67
CA SER A 4 -1.16 -19.16 -7.08
C SER A 4 -0.15 -20.30 -7.16
N CYS A 5 -0.22 -21.29 -6.25
CA CYS A 5 0.64 -22.47 -6.31
C CYS A 5 0.21 -23.41 -7.42
N PHE A 6 -1.09 -23.58 -7.65
CA PHE A 6 -1.61 -24.35 -8.77
C PHE A 6 -1.12 -23.79 -10.12
N LEU A 7 -1.32 -22.48 -10.36
CA LEU A 7 -0.90 -21.82 -11.60
C LEU A 7 0.62 -21.84 -11.85
N ARG A 8 1.44 -22.04 -10.82
CA ARG A 8 2.90 -22.06 -10.93
C ARG A 8 3.48 -23.46 -11.00
N CYS A 9 2.88 -24.42 -10.30
CA CYS A 9 3.46 -25.73 -10.08
C CYS A 9 2.76 -26.85 -10.85
N VAL A 10 1.49 -26.70 -11.24
CA VAL A 10 0.77 -27.73 -12.00
C VAL A 10 0.79 -27.32 -13.47
N ASN A 11 1.60 -28.02 -14.26
CA ASN A 11 1.88 -27.64 -15.65
C ASN A 11 1.56 -28.75 -16.64
N THR A 12 1.32 -29.98 -16.17
CA THR A 12 0.90 -31.10 -17.00
C THR A 12 -0.43 -31.66 -16.54
N PHE A 13 -1.26 -32.09 -17.49
CA PHE A 13 -2.59 -32.65 -17.23
C PHE A 13 -2.73 -34.06 -17.83
N ASN A 14 -1.60 -34.75 -17.99
CA ASN A 14 -1.55 -36.08 -18.60
C ASN A 14 -2.10 -37.17 -17.66
N ASN A 15 -2.06 -36.93 -16.35
CA ASN A 15 -2.56 -37.83 -15.31
C ASN A 15 -3.48 -37.05 -14.36
N ARG A 16 -4.33 -37.78 -13.63
CA ARG A 16 -5.19 -37.21 -12.59
C ARG A 16 -4.40 -36.81 -11.33
N GLU A 17 -3.31 -37.52 -11.05
CA GLU A 17 -2.45 -37.29 -9.89
C GLU A 17 -1.29 -36.37 -10.26
N LEU A 18 -0.81 -35.61 -9.28
CA LEU A 18 0.38 -34.77 -9.43
C LEU A 18 1.61 -35.66 -9.63
N THR A 19 2.53 -35.19 -10.49
CA THR A 19 3.86 -35.80 -10.52
C THR A 19 4.61 -35.50 -9.23
N GLU A 20 5.68 -36.26 -8.95
CA GLU A 20 6.52 -36.02 -7.76
C GLU A 20 7.11 -34.60 -7.77
N GLU A 21 7.49 -34.09 -8.95
CA GLU A 21 7.99 -32.72 -9.12
C GLU A 21 6.93 -31.66 -8.82
N GLU A 22 5.71 -31.85 -9.32
CA GLU A 22 4.60 -30.93 -9.06
C GLU A 22 4.22 -30.94 -7.57
N ALA A 23 4.20 -32.11 -6.93
CA ALA A 23 3.92 -32.26 -5.51
C ALA A 23 4.97 -31.57 -4.62
N LEU A 24 6.26 -31.73 -4.95
CA LEU A 24 7.37 -31.05 -4.29
C LEU A 24 7.24 -29.53 -4.47
N CYS A 25 6.96 -29.06 -5.68
CA CYS A 25 6.78 -27.64 -5.99
C CYS A 25 5.63 -27.03 -5.18
N VAL A 26 4.45 -27.69 -5.12
CA VAL A 26 3.29 -27.20 -4.38
C VAL A 26 3.61 -27.06 -2.89
N THR A 27 4.32 -28.02 -2.31
CA THR A 27 4.74 -28.00 -0.91
C THR A 27 5.65 -26.80 -0.62
N GLN A 28 6.70 -26.63 -1.43
CA GLN A 28 7.62 -25.50 -1.29
C GLN A 28 6.94 -24.15 -1.55
N CYS A 29 6.00 -24.10 -2.49
CA CYS A 29 5.22 -22.91 -2.79
C CYS A 29 4.37 -22.48 -1.59
N ALA A 30 3.67 -23.42 -0.95
CA ALA A 30 2.87 -23.14 0.24
C ALA A 30 3.73 -22.62 1.40
N ASP A 31 4.85 -23.29 1.68
CA ASP A 31 5.80 -22.86 2.71
C ASP A 31 6.36 -21.46 2.43
N LYS A 32 6.74 -21.20 1.17
CA LYS A 32 7.22 -19.88 0.74
C LYS A 32 6.14 -18.84 0.91
N HIS A 33 4.88 -19.14 0.57
CA HIS A 33 3.77 -18.22 0.71
C HIS A 33 3.55 -17.81 2.18
N VAL A 34 3.57 -18.77 3.11
CA VAL A 34 3.44 -18.49 4.55
C VAL A 34 4.60 -17.63 5.05
N LYS A 35 5.84 -17.95 4.67
CA LYS A 35 7.04 -17.17 5.06
C LYS A 35 6.99 -15.75 4.51
N VAL A 36 6.65 -15.59 3.24
CA VAL A 36 6.53 -14.27 2.60
C VAL A 36 5.41 -13.46 3.21
N ASN A 37 4.24 -14.05 3.44
CA ASN A 37 3.12 -13.35 4.07
C ASN A 37 3.50 -12.79 5.46
N LYS A 38 4.18 -13.60 6.28
CA LYS A 38 4.71 -13.14 7.58
C LYS A 38 5.75 -12.03 7.41
N LYS A 39 6.69 -12.16 6.47
CA LYS A 39 7.73 -11.15 6.27
C LYS A 39 7.17 -9.82 5.75
N VAL A 40 6.17 -9.86 4.88
CA VAL A 40 5.47 -8.65 4.42
C VAL A 40 4.80 -7.93 5.58
N MET A 41 4.15 -8.68 6.48
CA MET A 41 3.57 -8.10 7.70
C MET A 41 4.62 -7.47 8.62
N GLU A 42 5.78 -8.11 8.80
CA GLU A 42 6.89 -7.57 9.58
C GLU A 42 7.37 -6.23 9.02
N VAL A 43 7.63 -6.16 7.71
CA VAL A 43 8.05 -4.92 7.02
C VAL A 43 6.95 -3.86 7.07
N TYR A 44 5.69 -4.26 6.92
CA TYR A 44 4.55 -3.35 7.00
C TYR A 44 4.50 -2.67 8.37
N ILE A 45 4.63 -3.43 9.46
CA ILE A 45 4.64 -2.89 10.83
C ILE A 45 5.80 -1.93 11.05
N GLU A 46 6.98 -2.21 10.49
CA GLU A 46 8.16 -1.34 10.59
C GLU A 46 7.99 -0.01 9.83
N VAL A 47 7.47 -0.06 8.61
CA VAL A 47 7.49 1.08 7.68
C VAL A 47 6.24 1.95 7.78
N GLN A 48 5.08 1.39 8.12
CA GLN A 48 3.81 2.13 8.16
C GLN A 48 3.80 3.34 9.11
N PRO A 49 4.36 3.27 10.34
CA PRO A 49 4.40 4.44 11.22
C PRO A 49 5.17 5.61 10.60
N GLN A 50 6.24 5.33 9.86
CA GLN A 50 7.03 6.35 9.17
C GLN A 50 6.24 6.99 8.02
N ILE A 51 5.53 6.17 7.24
CA ILE A 51 4.62 6.65 6.20
C ILE A 51 3.53 7.53 6.81
N ALA A 52 2.87 7.07 7.87
CA ALA A 52 1.80 7.80 8.53
C ALA A 52 2.29 9.16 9.08
N LYS A 53 3.46 9.18 9.73
CA LYS A 53 4.10 10.43 10.19
C LYS A 53 4.31 11.41 9.04
N LYS A 54 4.92 10.95 7.94
CA LYS A 54 5.15 11.79 6.75
C LYS A 54 3.85 12.34 6.17
N ARG A 55 2.79 11.52 6.12
CA ARG A 55 1.47 11.98 5.66
C ARG A 55 0.87 13.05 6.57
N MET A 56 1.02 12.94 7.89
CA MET A 56 0.55 13.96 8.82
C MET A 56 1.27 15.30 8.63
N GLU A 57 2.60 15.26 8.43
CA GLU A 57 3.41 16.45 8.16
C GLU A 57 3.02 17.11 6.82
N GLU A 58 2.80 16.32 5.76
CA GLU A 58 2.33 16.80 4.46
C GLU A 58 0.96 17.49 4.56
N VAL A 59 0.01 16.90 5.30
CA VAL A 59 -1.32 17.48 5.50
C VAL A 59 -1.24 18.79 6.31
N ALA A 60 -0.44 18.83 7.37
CA ALA A 60 -0.26 20.04 8.18
C ALA A 60 0.32 21.19 7.34
N ALA A 61 1.34 20.92 6.52
CA ALA A 61 1.95 21.92 5.65
C ALA A 61 0.96 22.43 4.57
N LEU A 62 0.16 21.54 3.99
CA LEU A 62 -0.89 21.93 3.05
C LEU A 62 -1.93 22.81 3.73
N GLN A 63 -2.39 22.47 4.93
CA GLN A 63 -3.36 23.26 5.66
C GLN A 63 -2.82 24.66 6.00
N GLU A 64 -1.57 24.77 6.44
CA GLU A 64 -0.93 26.07 6.68
C GLU A 64 -0.84 26.91 5.39
N SER A 65 -0.54 26.28 4.25
CA SER A 65 -0.48 26.98 2.96
C SER A 65 -1.85 27.50 2.51
N LEU A 66 -2.92 26.72 2.74
CA LEU A 66 -4.29 27.10 2.43
C LEU A 66 -4.77 28.23 3.35
N GLU A 67 -4.45 28.18 4.64
CA GLU A 67 -4.78 29.26 5.60
C GLU A 67 -4.08 30.57 5.23
N LYS A 68 -2.82 30.51 4.78
CA LYS A 68 -2.08 31.69 4.27
C LYS A 68 -2.71 32.25 2.98
N GLN A 69 -3.11 31.38 2.05
CA GLN A 69 -3.83 31.82 0.85
C GLN A 69 -5.18 32.46 1.19
N ASN A 70 -5.96 31.86 2.09
CA ASN A 70 -7.28 32.36 2.46
C ASN A 70 -7.20 33.76 3.13
N LYS A 71 -6.21 33.97 4.00
CA LYS A 71 -5.93 35.28 4.60
C LYS A 71 -5.48 36.34 3.59
N SER A 72 -4.79 35.94 2.52
CA SER A 72 -4.35 36.86 1.46
C SER A 72 -5.48 37.26 0.51
N SER A 73 -6.49 36.40 0.31
CA SER A 73 -7.72 36.75 -0.42
C SER A 73 -8.64 37.68 0.39
N GLU A 74 -8.80 37.47 1.70
CA GLU A 74 -9.62 38.34 2.56
C GLU A 74 -9.07 39.78 2.69
N HIS A 75 -7.76 39.99 2.52
CA HIS A 75 -7.16 41.34 2.52
C HIS A 75 -7.47 42.15 1.24
N SER A 76 -7.87 41.49 0.15
CA SER A 76 -8.24 42.17 -1.10
C SER A 76 -9.70 42.66 -1.10
N GLU A 77 -10.65 41.87 -0.57
CA GLU A 77 -12.08 42.24 -0.52
C GLU A 77 -12.41 43.28 0.56
N GLY A 78 -11.65 43.37 1.65
CA GLY A 78 -11.86 44.37 2.72
C GLY A 78 -11.48 45.81 2.37
N SER A 79 -10.82 46.03 1.21
CA SER A 79 -10.42 47.37 0.76
C SER A 79 -11.48 48.09 -0.08
N GLU A 80 -12.44 47.36 -0.66
CA GLU A 80 -13.51 47.93 -1.49
C GLU A 80 -14.77 48.32 -0.70
N THR A 81 -15.05 47.69 0.44
CA THR A 81 -16.27 47.95 1.23
C THR A 81 -16.18 49.17 2.17
N LYS A 82 -15.00 49.76 2.37
CA LYS A 82 -14.80 50.91 3.28
C LYS A 82 -14.84 52.28 2.59
N LYS A 83 -15.18 52.33 1.28
CA LYS A 83 -15.18 53.55 0.46
C LYS A 83 -16.57 53.94 -0.07
N SER A 84 -17.65 53.65 0.68
CA SER A 84 -18.99 54.16 0.37
C SER A 84 -19.68 54.76 1.57
#